data_AF-A0A939R295-F1
#
_entry.id   AF-A0A939R295-F1
#
_cell.length_a   1.000
_cell.length_b   1.000
_cell.length_c   1.000
_cell.angle_alpha   90.00
_cell.angle_beta   90.00
_cell.angle_gamma   90.00
#
_symmetry.space_group_name_H-M   'P 1'
#
loop_
_entity.id
_entity.type
_entity.pdbx_description
1 polymer ?
#
loop_
_entity_poly.entity_id
_entity_poly.type
_entity_poly.pdbx_seq_one_letter_code
_entity_poly.pdbx_strand_id
1 'polypeptide(L)' 'AIDGVWLYTFAKLNHMDWDEKGIRASITSNQAQTLTLRNRREGCRILVNGKELAKDGDHVQYTFKANETAQIEIII' A
#
# COMPACT_ATOMS: atom_id res chain seq x y z
N ALA A 1 -5.50 14.02 3.93
CA ALA A 1 -4.20 13.51 3.47
C ALA A 1 -3.24 13.41 4.65
N ILE A 2 -2.22 12.55 4.55
CA ILE A 2 -1.10 12.41 5.49
C ILE A 2 0.19 12.48 4.67
N ASP A 3 1.20 13.17 5.20
CA ASP A 3 2.49 13.38 4.54
C ASP A 3 3.66 12.95 5.43
N GLY A 4 4.58 12.16 4.86
CA GLY A 4 5.90 11.91 5.44
C GLY A 4 5.93 11.18 6.79
N VAL A 5 5.30 10.02 6.89
CA VAL A 5 5.29 9.18 8.11
C VAL A 5 6.26 8.01 7.98
N TRP A 6 7.19 7.88 8.93
CA TRP A 6 7.96 6.64 9.09
C TRP A 6 7.09 5.59 9.77
N LEU A 7 6.98 4.43 9.15
CA LEU A 7 6.31 3.29 9.75
C LEU A 7 7.27 2.62 10.73
N TYR A 8 6.75 1.82 11.66
CA TYR A 8 7.57 1.00 12.56
C TYR A 8 8.16 -0.21 11.81
N THR A 9 8.72 0.04 10.63
CA THR A 9 9.33 -0.89 9.68
C THR A 9 10.41 -0.12 8.90
N PHE A 10 11.11 -0.77 7.95
CA PHE A 10 12.03 -0.07 7.05
C PHE A 10 11.31 0.70 5.93
N ALA A 11 10.05 1.10 6.12
CA ALA A 11 9.25 1.79 5.12
C ALA A 11 8.77 3.16 5.60
N LYS A 12 8.63 4.07 4.65
CA LYS A 12 8.07 5.40 4.82
C LYS A 12 6.81 5.52 3.99
N LEU A 13 5.72 5.96 4.61
CA LEU A 13 4.56 6.50 3.92
C LEU A 13 4.91 7.92 3.48
N ASN A 14 5.16 8.11 2.19
CA ASN A 14 5.51 9.41 1.62
C ASN A 14 4.30 10.33 1.61
N HIS A 15 3.18 9.83 1.12
CA HIS A 15 1.92 10.54 0.99
C HIS A 15 0.76 9.55 1.05
N MET A 16 -0.39 9.98 1.57
CA MET A 16 -1.65 9.26 1.49
C MET A 16 -2.82 10.22 1.43
N ASP A 17 -3.70 10.02 0.45
CA ASP A 17 -4.99 10.67 0.31
C ASP A 17 -6.11 9.62 0.32
N TRP A 18 -7.31 10.03 0.72
CA TRP A 18 -8.47 9.17 0.76
C TRP A 18 -9.74 9.97 0.56
N ASP A 19 -10.72 9.33 -0.07
CA ASP A 19 -12.06 9.85 -0.32
C ASP A 19 -13.09 8.71 -0.27
N GLU A 20 -14.31 8.95 -0.74
CA GLU A 20 -15.37 7.95 -0.79
C GLU A 20 -15.07 6.79 -1.77
N LYS A 21 -14.20 7.01 -2.76
CA LYS A 21 -13.82 6.01 -3.77
C LYS A 21 -12.68 5.12 -3.30
N GLY A 22 -11.90 5.54 -2.31
CA GLY A 22 -10.75 4.76 -1.89
C GLY A 22 -9.64 5.50 -1.17
N ILE A 23 -8.47 4.87 -1.18
CA ILE A 23 -7.21 5.40 -0.66
C ILE A 23 -6.19 5.34 -1.78
N ARG A 24 -5.34 6.36 -1.90
CA ARG A 24 -4.07 6.25 -2.63
C ARG A 24 -2.93 6.61 -1.70
N ALA A 25 -1.83 5.89 -1.84
CA ALA A 25 -0.66 6.05 -0.99
C ALA A 25 0.62 5.81 -1.78
N SER A 26 1.67 6.55 -1.43
CA SER A 26 3.03 6.28 -1.90
C SER A 26 3.86 5.79 -0.73
N ILE A 27 4.46 4.61 -0.85
CA ILE A 27 5.31 4.02 0.18
C ILE A 27 6.69 3.74 -0.42
N THR A 28 7.75 4.19 0.27
CA THR A 28 9.13 3.80 -0.04
C THR A 28 9.62 2.81 1.00
N SER A 29 10.19 1.70 0.58
CA SER A 29 10.89 0.76 1.45
C SER A 29 12.40 0.94 1.32
N ASN A 30 13.09 1.24 2.41
CA ASN A 30 14.56 1.40 2.42
C ASN A 30 15.31 0.07 2.30
N GLN A 31 14.63 -1.06 2.53
CA GLN A 31 15.22 -2.41 2.44
C GLN A 31 14.32 -3.35 1.65
N ALA A 32 14.87 -4.49 1.22
CA ALA A 32 14.06 -5.55 0.66
C ALA A 32 13.20 -6.17 1.78
N GLN A 33 11.88 -6.15 1.62
CA GLN A 33 10.94 -6.71 2.59
C GLN A 33 9.58 -6.96 1.94
N THR A 34 8.80 -7.86 2.53
CA THR A 34 7.39 -8.07 2.14
C THR A 34 6.49 -7.35 3.11
N LEU A 35 5.63 -6.48 2.61
CA LEU A 35 4.57 -5.84 3.41
C LEU A 35 3.22 -6.50 3.11
N THR A 36 2.43 -6.69 4.17
CA THR A 36 1.04 -7.09 4.06
C THR A 36 0.16 -5.84 4.01
N LEU A 37 -0.51 -5.62 2.87
CA LEU A 37 -1.47 -4.55 2.68
C LEU A 37 -2.87 -5.12 2.98
N ARG A 38 -3.51 -4.63 4.03
CA ARG A 38 -4.77 -5.21 4.54
C ARG A 38 -5.91 -4.20 4.45
N ASN A 39 -7.05 -4.63 3.92
CA ASN A 39 -8.31 -3.92 4.05
C ASN A 39 -9.45 -4.91 4.27
N ARG A 40 -10.13 -4.76 5.41
CA ARG A 40 -11.25 -5.60 5.88
C ARG A 40 -12.56 -5.33 5.16
N ARG A 41 -12.64 -4.29 4.32
CA ARG A 41 -13.84 -4.00 3.55
C ARG A 41 -14.04 -5.05 2.47
N GLU A 42 -15.24 -5.61 2.41
CA GLU A 42 -15.64 -6.51 1.32
C GLU A 42 -15.73 -5.76 -0.01
N GLY A 43 -15.49 -6.46 -1.12
CA GLY A 43 -15.56 -5.89 -2.46
C GLY A 43 -14.40 -4.97 -2.85
N CYS A 44 -13.51 -4.59 -1.92
CA CYS A 44 -12.43 -3.67 -2.24
C CYS A 44 -11.33 -4.35 -3.08
N ARG A 45 -10.76 -3.57 -4.00
CA ARG A 45 -9.64 -3.99 -4.87
C ARG A 45 -8.37 -3.31 -4.39
N ILE A 46 -7.25 -4.03 -4.37
CA ILE A 46 -5.95 -3.48 -4.00
C ILE A 46 -5.04 -3.53 -5.22
N LEU A 47 -4.55 -2.36 -5.63
CA LEU A 47 -3.63 -2.20 -6.74
C LEU A 47 -2.28 -1.74 -6.19
N VAL A 48 -1.21 -2.27 -6.76
CA VAL A 48 0.15 -1.79 -6.52
C VAL A 48 0.78 -1.46 -7.86
N ASN A 49 1.25 -0.22 -8.01
CA ASN A 49 1.77 0.34 -9.25
C ASN A 49 0.80 0.17 -10.43
N GLY A 50 -0.50 0.37 -10.18
CA GLY A 50 -1.58 0.20 -11.15
C GLY A 50 -1.94 -1.25 -11.48
N LYS A 51 -1.24 -2.24 -10.93
CA LYS A 51 -1.56 -3.66 -11.10
C LYS A 51 -2.39 -4.16 -9.93
N GLU A 52 -3.58 -4.66 -10.22
CA GLU A 52 -4.40 -5.33 -9.22
C GLU A 52 -3.75 -6.62 -8.74
N LEU A 53 -3.72 -6.80 -7.42
CA LEU A 53 -3.22 -8.01 -6.77
C LEU A 53 -4.40 -8.84 -6.28
N ALA A 54 -4.30 -10.16 -6.45
CA ALA A 54 -5.29 -11.09 -5.91
C ALA A 54 -5.23 -11.08 -4.38
N LYS A 55 -6.38 -10.85 -3.74
CA LYS A 55 -6.51 -10.89 -2.28
C LYS A 55 -6.49 -12.32 -1.77
N ASP A 56 -5.74 -12.54 -0.68
CA ASP A 56 -5.88 -13.70 0.18
C ASP A 56 -6.73 -13.28 1.40
N GLY A 57 -8.03 -13.56 1.33
CA GLY A 57 -9.01 -13.05 2.28
C GLY A 57 -9.09 -11.51 2.26
N ASP A 58 -8.59 -10.87 3.31
CA ASP A 58 -8.67 -9.41 3.50
C ASP A 58 -7.34 -8.67 3.26
N HIS A 59 -6.33 -9.35 2.73
CA HIS A 59 -5.02 -8.75 2.50
C HIS A 59 -4.38 -9.20 1.18
N VAL A 60 -3.37 -8.44 0.77
CA VAL A 60 -2.42 -8.80 -0.29
C VAL A 60 -1.01 -8.65 0.28
N GLN A 61 -0.07 -9.41 -0.27
CA GLN A 61 1.34 -9.25 0.02
C GLN A 61 2.03 -8.56 -1.16
N TYR A 62 2.92 -7.62 -0.87
CA TYR A 62 3.77 -7.00 -1.86
C TYR A 62 5.23 -7.01 -1.40
N THR A 63 6.11 -7.56 -2.22
CA THR A 63 7.54 -7.63 -1.95
C THR A 63 8.22 -6.42 -2.55
N PHE A 64 8.68 -5.52 -1.68
CA PHE A 64 9.50 -4.39 -2.03
C PHE A 64 10.97 -4.80 -2.17
N LYS A 65 11.65 -4.19 -3.13
CA LYS A 65 13.11 -4.11 -3.19
C LYS A 65 13.62 -2.97 -2.31
N ALA A 66 14.91 -3.00 -1.99
CA ALA A 66 15.55 -1.89 -1.30
C ALA A 66 15.45 -0.59 -2.12
N ASN A 67 15.05 0.49 -1.47
CA ASN A 67 14.76 1.81 -2.02
C ASN A 67 13.63 1.85 -3.07
N GLU A 68 12.80 0.81 -3.15
CA GLU A 68 11.65 0.80 -4.02
C GLU A 68 10.56 1.72 -3.48
N THR A 69 10.00 2.55 -4.36
CA THR A 69 8.77 3.30 -4.09
C THR A 69 7.63 2.67 -4.86
N ALA A 70 6.57 2.30 -4.15
CA ALA A 70 5.35 1.78 -4.76
C ALA A 70 4.18 2.75 -4.55
N GLN A 71 3.32 2.82 -5.55
CA GLN A 71 2.00 3.44 -5.46
C GLN A 71 1.00 2.35 -5.07
N ILE A 72 0.24 2.57 -4.01
CA ILE A 72 -0.78 1.64 -3.52
C ILE A 72 -2.12 2.34 -3.65
N GLU A 73 -3.07 1.66 -4.27
CA GLU A 73 -4.45 2.12 -4.38
C GLU A 73 -5.37 1.07 -3.79
N ILE A 74 -6.32 1.52 -2.98
CA ILE A 74 -7.41 0.69 -2.47
C ILE A 74 -8.68 1.30 -3.02
N ILE A 75 -9.36 0.58 -3.91
CA ILE A 75 -10.61 1.00 -4.52
C ILE A 75 -11.76 0.32 -3.78
N ILE A 76 -12.76 1.10 -3.41
CA ILE A 76 -13.95 0.66 -2.66
C ILE A 76 -15.12 0.42 -3.60
#